data_AF-A0A7I7XS95-F1
#
_entry.id   AF-A0A7I7XS95-F1
#
_cell.length_a   1.000
_cell.length_b   1.000
_cell.length_c   1.000
_cell.angle_alpha   90.00
_cell.angle_beta   90.00
_cell.angle_gamma   90.00
#
_symmetry.space_group_name_H-M   'P 1'
#
loop_
_entity.id
_entity.type
_entity.pdbx_description
1 polymer ?
#
loop_
_entity_poly.entity_id
_entity_poly.type
_entity_poly.pdbx_seq_one_letter_code
_entity_poly.pdbx_strand_id
1 'polypeptide(L)'
;MTAAVERLSPEHRALLRRSFYEHSTTEQIATEFHIAEDAVRARLHFALRELRAIVQEMVAAATPQTPQAPRPSMLRTVCPRRWVANLTSGPRPA
;
A
#
# COMPACT_ATOMS: atom_id res chain seq x y z
N MET A 1 -13.60 -16.28 3.66
CA MET A 1 -13.31 -14.97 4.29
C MET A 1 -12.80 -15.07 5.73
N THR A 2 -13.10 -16.14 6.48
CA THR A 2 -12.68 -16.30 7.89
C THR A 2 -11.17 -16.46 8.10
N ALA A 3 -10.47 -17.16 7.20
CA ALA A 3 -9.03 -17.44 7.33
C ALA A 3 -8.14 -16.18 7.45
N ALA A 4 -8.53 -15.05 6.83
CA ALA A 4 -7.77 -13.80 6.94
C ALA A 4 -7.92 -13.14 8.33
N VAL A 5 -9.10 -13.25 8.94
CA VAL A 5 -9.39 -12.68 10.26
C VAL A 5 -8.73 -13.54 11.36
N GLU A 6 -8.61 -14.85 11.16
CA GLU A 6 -7.93 -15.75 12.09
C GLU A 6 -6.42 -15.47 12.22
N ARG A 7 -5.77 -14.98 11.15
CA ARG A 7 -4.36 -14.54 11.17
C ARG A 7 -4.17 -13.21 11.91
N LEU A 8 -5.23 -12.52 12.30
CA LEU A 8 -5.17 -11.25 13.02
C LEU A 8 -5.01 -11.47 14.53
N SER A 9 -4.26 -10.58 15.19
CA SER A 9 -4.12 -10.60 16.65
C SER A 9 -5.48 -10.63 17.34
N PRO A 10 -5.67 -11.41 18.42
CA PRO A 10 -6.93 -11.47 19.16
C PRO A 10 -7.40 -10.10 19.66
N GLU A 11 -6.47 -9.20 20.03
CA GLU A 11 -6.78 -7.84 20.45
C GLU A 11 -7.39 -7.01 19.31
N HIS A 12 -6.82 -7.12 18.11
CA HIS A 12 -7.35 -6.46 16.91
C HIS A 12 -8.72 -7.01 16.50
N ARG A 13 -8.96 -8.32 16.68
CA ARG A 13 -10.27 -8.93 16.41
C ARG A 13 -11.35 -8.43 17.37
N ALA A 14 -11.03 -8.27 18.65
CA ALA A 14 -11.99 -7.79 19.65
C ALA A 14 -12.42 -6.34 19.37
N LEU A 15 -11.46 -5.46 19.04
CA LEU A 15 -11.73 -4.07 18.66
C LEU A 15 -12.61 -3.97 17.41
N LEU A 16 -12.29 -4.75 16.36
CA LEU A 16 -13.10 -4.77 15.14
C LEU A 16 -14.51 -5.34 15.38
N ARG A 17 -14.65 -6.34 16.26
CA ARG A 17 -15.96 -6.90 16.62
C ARG A 17 -16.84 -5.84 17.27
N ARG A 18 -16.33 -5.17 18.31
CA ARG A 18 -17.04 -4.11 19.03
C ARG A 18 -17.41 -2.93 18.12
N SER A 19 -16.48 -2.47 17.26
CA SER A 19 -16.75 -1.30 16.42
C SER A 19 -17.70 -1.59 15.26
N PHE A 20 -17.52 -2.72 14.56
CA PHE A 20 -18.26 -3.00 13.31
C PHE A 20 -19.52 -3.85 13.51
N TYR A 21 -19.60 -4.66 14.56
CA TYR A 21 -20.76 -5.52 14.80
C TYR A 21 -21.64 -5.01 15.94
N GLU A 22 -21.07 -4.34 16.94
CA GLU A 22 -21.81 -3.87 18.11
C GLU A 22 -22.12 -2.37 18.04
N HIS A 23 -21.71 -1.70 16.95
CA HIS A 23 -21.89 -0.25 16.73
C HIS A 23 -21.40 0.61 17.90
N SER A 24 -20.47 0.10 18.71
CA SER A 24 -19.95 0.80 19.88
C SER A 24 -19.16 2.04 19.45
N THR A 25 -19.31 3.14 20.19
CA THR A 25 -18.55 4.36 19.94
C THR A 25 -17.10 4.19 20.38
N THR A 26 -16.20 5.01 19.83
CA THR A 26 -14.78 4.98 20.20
C THR A 26 -14.54 5.27 21.69
N GLU A 27 -15.39 6.09 22.32
CA GLU A 27 -15.38 6.36 23.77
C GLU A 27 -15.78 5.14 24.62
N GLN A 28 -16.79 4.38 24.19
CA GLN A 28 -17.22 3.16 24.91
C GLN A 28 -16.12 2.10 24.85
N ILE A 29 -15.49 1.94 23.69
CA ILE A 29 -14.36 1.03 23.50
C ILE A 29 -13.14 1.51 24.31
N ALA A 30 -12.87 2.81 24.36
CA ALA A 30 -11.81 3.38 25.19
C ALA A 30 -12.00 3.06 26.67
N THR A 31 -13.25 3.15 27.16
CA THR A 31 -13.60 2.85 28.55
C THR A 31 -13.45 1.37 28.87
N GLU A 32 -13.89 0.49 27.97
CA GLU A 32 -13.83 -0.96 28.16
C GLU A 32 -12.39 -1.51 28.13
N PHE A 33 -11.55 -0.98 27.23
CA PHE A 33 -10.16 -1.39 27.08
C PHE A 33 -9.18 -0.56 27.94
N HIS A 34 -9.70 0.44 28.66
CA HIS A 34 -8.93 1.34 29.53
C HIS A 34 -7.76 2.04 28.81
N ILE A 35 -8.01 2.49 27.57
CA ILE A 35 -7.03 3.20 26.73
C ILE A 35 -7.57 4.55 26.29
N ALA A 36 -6.68 5.48 25.91
CA ALA A 36 -7.08 6.76 25.35
C ALA A 36 -7.88 6.56 24.04
N GLU A 37 -8.90 7.38 23.82
CA GLU A 37 -9.74 7.31 22.61
C GLU A 37 -8.91 7.49 21.33
N ASP A 38 -7.92 8.38 21.36
CA ASP A 38 -6.99 8.60 20.24
C ASP A 38 -6.22 7.29 19.90
N ALA A 39 -5.87 6.52 20.92
CA ALA A 39 -5.20 5.24 20.77
C ALA A 39 -6.15 4.13 20.27
N VAL A 40 -7.46 4.21 20.56
CA VAL A 40 -8.48 3.32 19.97
C VAL A 40 -8.54 3.52 18.47
N ARG A 41 -8.61 4.78 18.01
CA ARG A 41 -8.64 5.12 16.58
C ARG A 41 -7.37 4.63 15.87
N ALA A 42 -6.21 4.89 16.46
CA ALA A 42 -4.93 4.43 15.92
C ALA A 42 -4.89 2.90 15.82
N ARG A 43 -5.27 2.18 16.89
CA ARG A 43 -5.31 0.71 16.91
C ARG A 43 -6.29 0.13 15.89
N LEU A 44 -7.49 0.70 15.74
CA LEU A 44 -8.44 0.29 14.71
C LEU A 44 -7.86 0.48 13.30
N HIS A 45 -7.20 1.61 13.06
CA HIS A 45 -6.53 1.87 11.78
C HIS A 45 -5.44 0.83 11.49
N PHE A 46 -4.59 0.51 12.46
CA PHE A 46 -3.56 -0.51 12.30
C PHE A 46 -4.16 -1.91 12.11
N ALA A 47 -5.20 -2.28 12.85
CA ALA A 47 -5.91 -3.54 12.69
C ALA A 47 -6.43 -3.73 11.25
N LEU A 48 -7.05 -2.69 10.68
CA LEU A 48 -7.53 -2.72 9.30
C LEU A 48 -6.38 -2.75 8.28
N ARG A 49 -5.27 -2.04 8.55
CA ARG A 49 -4.10 -2.02 7.67
C ARG A 49 -3.43 -3.40 7.61
N GLU A 50 -3.29 -4.07 8.74
CA GLU A 50 -2.79 -5.44 8.84
C GLU A 50 -3.72 -6.43 8.14
N LEU A 51 -5.04 -6.32 8.37
CA LEU A 51 -6.03 -7.16 7.70
C LEU A 51 -5.95 -7.01 6.18
N ARG A 52 -5.81 -5.78 5.68
CA ARG A 52 -5.61 -5.51 4.25
C ARG A 52 -4.34 -6.18 3.74
N ALA A 53 -3.22 -6.13 4.47
CA ALA A 53 -1.98 -6.78 4.06
C ALA A 53 -2.14 -8.30 3.94
N ILE A 54 -2.78 -8.95 4.93
CA ILE A 54 -3.05 -10.39 4.93
C ILE A 54 -3.93 -10.78 3.74
N VAL A 55 -5.01 -10.04 3.48
CA VAL A 55 -5.89 -10.31 2.34
C VAL A 55 -5.13 -10.15 1.02
N GLN A 56 -4.30 -9.12 0.89
CA GLN A 56 -3.49 -8.91 -0.31
C GLN A 56 -2.47 -10.03 -0.53
N GLU A 57 -1.83 -10.53 0.53
CA GLU A 57 -0.93 -11.70 0.47
C GLU A 57 -1.70 -12.94 -0.02
N MET A 58 -2.89 -13.19 0.55
CA MET A 58 -3.71 -14.36 0.18
C MET A 58 -4.23 -14.27 -1.26
N VAL A 59 -4.68 -13.09 -1.70
CA VAL A 59 -5.12 -12.86 -3.07
C VAL A 59 -3.95 -12.98 -4.04
N ALA A 60 -2.80 -12.41 -3.69
CA ALA A 60 -1.58 -12.49 -4.49
C ALA A 60 -1.00 -13.91 -4.55
N ALA A 61 -1.23 -14.75 -3.54
CA ALA A 61 -0.89 -16.18 -3.57
C ALA A 61 -1.90 -17.01 -4.38
N ALA A 62 -3.18 -16.59 -4.42
CA ALA A 62 -4.23 -17.25 -5.20
C ALA A 62 -4.15 -16.91 -6.70
N THR A 63 -3.67 -15.72 -7.06
CA THR A 63 -3.25 -15.41 -8.42
C THR A 63 -1.84 -15.93 -8.63
N PRO A 64 -1.55 -16.88 -9.54
CA PRO A 64 -0.18 -17.16 -9.90
C PRO A 64 0.42 -15.86 -10.43
N GLN A 65 1.33 -15.29 -9.65
CA GLN A 65 2.20 -14.20 -10.06
C GLN A 65 2.83 -14.69 -11.36
N THR A 66 2.36 -14.21 -12.52
CA THR A 66 3.15 -14.37 -13.73
C THR A 66 4.43 -13.60 -13.41
N PRO A 67 5.61 -14.23 -13.38
CA PRO A 67 6.84 -13.54 -13.01
C PRO A 67 6.89 -12.24 -13.80
N GLN A 68 6.86 -11.12 -13.09
CA GLN A 68 7.00 -9.82 -13.71
C GLN A 68 8.37 -9.82 -14.35
N ALA A 69 8.41 -10.11 -15.66
CA ALA A 69 9.59 -9.93 -16.46
C ALA A 69 10.10 -8.51 -16.18
N PRO A 70 11.41 -8.32 -15.92
CA PRO A 70 11.94 -7.00 -15.70
C PRO A 70 11.55 -6.17 -16.93
N ARG A 71 10.65 -5.20 -16.74
CA ARG A 71 10.37 -4.20 -17.76
C ARG A 71 11.72 -3.57 -18.04
N PRO A 72 12.27 -3.63 -19.27
CA PRO A 72 13.40 -2.79 -19.57
C PRO A 72 12.90 -1.37 -19.31
N SER A 73 13.57 -0.71 -18.37
CA SER A 73 13.51 0.71 -18.16
C SER A 73 13.73 1.35 -19.53
N MET A 74 12.65 1.66 -20.25
CA MET A 74 12.70 2.71 -21.25
C MET A 74 13.01 3.95 -20.45
N LEU A 75 14.31 4.22 -20.39
CA LEU A 75 14.91 5.47 -20.04
C LEU A 75 13.97 6.57 -20.52
N ARG A 76 13.41 7.27 -19.53
CA ARG A 76 12.87 8.59 -19.67
C ARG A 76 14.00 9.50 -20.12
N THR A 77 14.38 9.40 -21.39
CA THR A 77 15.22 10.36 -22.07
C THR A 77 14.33 11.55 -22.41
N VAL A 78 13.99 12.32 -21.39
CA VAL A 78 13.77 13.75 -21.59
C VAL A 78 15.16 14.34 -21.80
N CYS A 79 15.68 14.23 -23.03
CA CYS A 79 16.78 15.04 -23.50
C CYS A 79 16.23 16.02 -24.55
N PRO A 80 16.02 17.31 -24.19
CA PRO A 80 15.76 18.35 -25.17
C PRO A 80 17.11 18.76 -25.77
N ARG A 81 17.64 17.97 -26.72
CA ARG A 81 18.90 18.29 -27.41
C ARG A 81 18.85 17.95 -28.90
N ARG A 82 17.81 18.45 -29.58
CA ARG A 82 17.80 18.69 -31.05
C ARG A 82 18.73 19.87 -31.41
N TRP A 83 19.92 19.90 -30.81
CA TRP A 83 21.00 20.86 -31.02
C TRP A 83 22.23 20.10 -31.52
N VAL A 84 22.09 19.44 -32.67
CA VAL A 84 23.20 19.15 -33.61
C VAL A 84 22.61 19.20 -35.03
N ALA A 85 22.15 20.39 -35.42
CA ALA A 85 21.85 20.73 -36.81
C ALA A 85 22.83 21.80 -37.32
N ASN A 86 24.05 21.82 -36.78
CA ASN A 86 25.13 22.74 -37.17
C ASN A 86 26.44 21.99 -37.43
N LEU A 87 26.40 21.02 -38.35
CA LEU A 87 27.61 20.46 -38.99
C LEU A 87 27.57 20.68 -40.51
N THR A 88 26.94 21.77 -40.94
CA THR A 88 27.14 22.35 -42.28
C THR A 88 27.64 23.76 -42.04
N SER A 89 28.96 23.95 -42.06
CA SER A 89 29.65 25.23 -42.32
C SER A 89 31.16 25.02 -42.20
N GLY A 90 31.85 24.87 -43.33
CA GLY A 90 33.31 24.91 -43.41
C GLY A 90 33.78 24.74 -44.86
N PRO A 91 34.22 25.81 -45.55
CA PRO A 91 34.69 25.73 -46.92
C PRO A 91 36.06 25.04 -47.00
N ARG A 92 36.28 24.28 -48.08
CA ARG A 92 37.55 23.59 -48.41
C ARG A 92 38.36 24.47 -49.37
N PRO A 93 39.46 25.12 -48.96
CA PRO A 93 40.41 25.67 -49.91
C PRO A 93 41.39 24.59 -50.38
N ALA A 94 41.69 24.61 -51.68
CA ALA A 94 42.87 24.03 -52.30
C ALA A 94 43.87 25.16 -52.60
#